data_AF-A0A964U811-F1
#
_entry.id   AF-A0A964U811-F1
#
_cell.length_a   1.000
_cell.length_b   1.000
_cell.length_c   1.000
_cell.angle_alpha   90.00
_cell.angle_beta   90.00
_cell.angle_gamma   90.00
#
_symmetry.space_group_name_H-M   'P 1'
#
loop_
_entity.id
_entity.type
_entity.pdbx_description
1 polymer ?
#
loop_
_entity_poly.entity_id
_entity_poly.type
_entity_poly.pdbx_seq_one_letter_code
_entity_poly.pdbx_strand_id
1 'polypeptide(L)'
;MARRQQAAASESLLGASDAPGPGGVLNRLMRPVDALGGAAVGVWLALADSVGFAAALLAMAVRPRTWRRTVFEQFMRQCYHGGVRAVPMIIILGVLAGAGLVAQALTLFRLAGQEGLAGQFLALVLFREITPVLIGLLLVGRTGAA
;
A
#
# COMPACT_ATOMS: atom_id res chain seq x y z
N MET A 1 -30.59 32.23 -60.03
CA MET A 1 -29.67 31.07 -60.02
C MET A 1 -28.41 31.29 -59.17
N ALA A 2 -27.96 32.52 -58.91
CA ALA A 2 -26.71 32.82 -58.17
C ALA A 2 -26.69 32.42 -56.68
N ARG A 3 -27.82 32.38 -55.96
CA ARG A 3 -27.85 32.01 -54.52
C ARG A 3 -27.60 30.53 -54.23
N ARG A 4 -27.84 29.63 -55.19
CA ARG A 4 -27.58 28.18 -54.99
C ARG A 4 -26.10 27.83 -55.03
N GLN A 5 -25.28 28.59 -55.76
CA GLN A 5 -23.82 28.39 -55.79
C GLN A 5 -23.15 28.85 -54.49
N GLN A 6 -23.65 29.90 -53.85
CA GLN A 6 -23.11 30.37 -52.57
C GLN A 6 -23.41 29.40 -51.42
N ALA A 7 -24.59 28.77 -51.40
CA ALA A 7 -24.93 27.77 -50.39
C ALA A 7 -24.04 26.51 -50.49
N ALA A 8 -23.80 26.02 -51.71
CA ALA A 8 -22.92 24.87 -51.96
C ALA A 8 -21.44 25.18 -51.62
N ALA A 9 -20.99 26.43 -51.81
CA ALA A 9 -19.64 26.86 -51.46
C ALA A 9 -19.45 27.06 -49.94
N SER A 10 -20.50 27.46 -49.20
CA SER A 10 -20.44 27.51 -47.74
C SER A 10 -20.42 26.12 -47.11
N GLU A 11 -21.14 25.15 -47.67
CA GLU A 11 -21.14 23.76 -47.18
C GLU A 11 -19.80 23.05 -47.40
N SER A 12 -19.11 23.33 -48.52
CA SER A 12 -17.78 22.76 -48.78
C SER A 12 -16.67 23.33 -47.90
N LEU A 13 -16.78 24.59 -47.47
CA LEU A 13 -15.86 25.22 -46.52
C LEU A 13 -16.09 24.77 -45.07
N LEU A 14 -17.34 24.47 -44.70
CA LEU A 14 -17.69 23.87 -43.40
C LEU A 14 -17.18 22.42 -43.30
N GLY A 15 -17.35 21.60 -44.34
CA GLY A 15 -16.85 20.23 -44.37
C GLY A 15 -15.32 20.08 -44.40
N ALA A 16 -14.58 21.11 -44.83
CA ALA A 16 -13.12 21.13 -44.81
C ALA A 16 -12.53 21.46 -43.42
N SER A 17 -13.33 22.01 -42.51
CA SER A 17 -12.91 22.34 -41.13
C SER A 17 -12.98 21.16 -40.16
N ASP A 18 -13.65 20.07 -40.55
CA ASP A 18 -13.69 18.79 -39.83
C ASP A 18 -12.55 17.84 -40.22
N ALA A 19 -11.64 18.26 -41.11
CA ALA A 19 -10.42 17.52 -41.36
C ALA A 19 -9.62 17.44 -40.04
N PRO A 20 -9.26 16.24 -39.55
CA PRO A 20 -8.53 16.10 -38.30
C PRO A 20 -7.19 16.82 -38.44
N GLY A 21 -7.13 18.05 -37.94
CA GLY A 21 -5.91 18.83 -37.96
C GLY A 21 -4.80 18.04 -37.26
N PRO A 22 -3.52 18.23 -37.63
CA PRO A 22 -2.39 17.51 -37.04
C PRO A 22 -2.34 17.55 -35.51
N GLY A 23 -2.97 18.55 -34.88
CA GLY A 23 -3.16 18.65 -33.43
C GLY A 23 -4.08 17.58 -32.81
N GLY A 24 -5.06 17.04 -33.53
CA GLY A 24 -5.95 15.98 -33.03
C GLY A 24 -5.27 14.62 -32.91
N VAL A 25 -4.33 14.33 -33.81
CA VAL A 25 -3.50 13.11 -33.77
C VAL A 25 -2.47 13.21 -32.64
N LEU A 26 -1.82 14.37 -32.49
CA LEU A 26 -0.95 14.66 -31.35
C LEU A 26 -1.69 14.55 -30.01
N ASN A 27 -2.89 15.12 -29.89
CA ASN A 27 -3.72 15.02 -28.68
C ASN A 27 -4.13 13.56 -28.36
N ARG A 28 -4.45 12.73 -29.37
CA ARG A 28 -4.70 11.29 -29.15
C ARG A 28 -3.46 10.53 -28.66
N LEU A 29 -2.27 10.93 -29.10
CA LEU A 29 -1.02 10.29 -28.71
C LEU A 29 -0.51 10.76 -27.34
N MET A 30 -0.81 12.01 -26.95
CA MET A 30 -0.38 12.61 -25.67
C MET A 30 -1.34 12.31 -24.50
N ARG A 31 -2.62 12.02 -24.75
CA ARG A 31 -3.60 11.58 -23.75
C ARG A 31 -3.14 10.50 -22.75
N PRO A 32 -2.49 9.40 -23.17
CA PRO A 32 -2.00 8.40 -22.21
C PRO A 32 -0.85 8.92 -21.35
N VAL A 33 -0.01 9.81 -21.89
CA VAL A 33 1.09 10.44 -21.15
C VAL A 33 0.55 11.44 -20.11
N ASP A 34 -0.47 12.23 -20.48
CA ASP A 34 -1.13 13.16 -19.56
C ASP A 34 -1.90 12.41 -18.46
N ALA A 35 -2.53 11.28 -18.80
CA ALA A 35 -3.20 10.42 -17.82
C ALA A 35 -2.19 9.78 -16.83
N LEU A 36 -1.04 9.32 -17.33
CA LEU A 36 0.05 8.80 -16.49
C LEU A 36 0.66 9.91 -15.62
N GLY A 37 0.87 11.10 -16.17
CA GLY A 37 1.36 12.26 -15.44
C GLY A 37 0.41 12.70 -14.33
N GLY A 38 -0.89 12.80 -14.64
CA GLY A 38 -1.93 13.13 -13.66
C GLY A 38 -2.06 12.06 -12.56
N ALA A 39 -1.99 10.77 -12.92
CA ALA A 39 -2.02 9.69 -11.95
C ALA A 39 -0.77 9.68 -11.06
N ALA A 40 0.42 9.86 -11.63
CA ALA A 40 1.67 9.89 -10.89
C ALA A 40 1.72 11.08 -9.91
N VAL A 41 1.32 12.28 -10.37
CA VAL A 41 1.22 13.46 -9.50
C VAL A 41 0.15 13.27 -8.43
N GLY A 42 -0.98 12.65 -8.77
CA GLY A 42 -2.04 12.32 -7.81
C GLY A 42 -1.56 11.39 -6.70
N VAL A 43 -0.84 10.31 -7.06
CA VAL A 43 -0.23 9.38 -6.07
C VAL A 43 0.80 10.09 -5.21
N TRP A 44 1.66 10.92 -5.81
CA TRP A 44 2.67 11.67 -5.07
C TRP A 44 2.07 12.65 -4.05
N LEU A 45 1.05 13.40 -4.45
CA LEU A 45 0.37 14.33 -3.55
C LEU A 45 -0.40 13.60 -2.45
N ALA A 46 -1.06 12.48 -2.76
CA ALA A 46 -1.74 11.66 -1.76
C ALA A 46 -0.77 11.09 -0.72
N LEU A 47 0.41 10.62 -1.16
CA LEU A 47 1.46 10.17 -0.27
C LEU A 47 2.00 11.31 0.59
N ALA A 48 2.27 12.48 -0.01
CA ALA A 48 2.75 13.65 0.71
C ALA A 48 1.75 14.13 1.78
N ASP A 49 0.46 14.16 1.46
CA ASP A 49 -0.60 14.53 2.40
C ASP A 49 -0.74 13.50 3.53
N SER A 50 -0.72 12.21 3.20
CA SER A 50 -0.76 11.12 4.20
C SER A 50 0.42 11.20 5.17
N VAL A 51 1.63 11.47 4.66
CA VAL A 51 2.84 11.65 5.48
C VAL A 51 2.76 12.93 6.31
N GLY A 52 2.29 14.04 5.72
CA GLY A 52 2.11 15.31 6.42
C GLY A 52 1.11 15.19 7.58
N PHE A 53 -0.02 14.54 7.34
CA PHE A 53 -1.04 14.26 8.34
C PHE A 53 -0.49 13.37 9.46
N ALA A 54 0.20 12.27 9.12
CA ALA A 54 0.81 11.38 10.10
C ALA A 54 1.88 12.10 10.95
N ALA A 55 2.73 12.91 10.34
CA ALA A 55 3.76 13.69 11.03
C ALA A 55 3.13 14.73 11.98
N ALA A 56 2.06 15.41 11.55
CA ALA A 56 1.34 16.37 12.40
C ALA A 56 0.69 15.68 13.61
N LEU A 57 0.06 14.51 13.40
CA LEU A 57 -0.49 13.71 14.49
C LEU A 57 0.58 13.26 15.48
N LEU A 58 1.73 12.77 14.99
CA LEU A 58 2.85 12.38 15.84
C LEU A 58 3.39 13.59 16.64
N ALA A 59 3.55 14.74 16.00
CA ALA A 59 3.99 15.96 16.67
C ALA A 59 3.00 16.42 17.77
N MET A 60 1.69 16.22 17.56
CA MET A 60 0.68 16.47 18.59
C MET A 60 0.66 15.40 19.69
N ALA A 61 0.93 14.14 19.35
CA ALA A 61 0.96 13.03 20.29
C ALA A 61 2.11 13.13 21.30
N VAL A 62 3.26 13.69 20.90
CA VAL A 62 4.42 13.88 21.80
C VAL A 62 4.19 14.99 22.84
N ARG A 63 3.24 15.91 22.60
CA ARG A 63 2.96 17.00 23.55
C ARG A 63 2.11 16.48 24.72
N PRO A 64 2.58 16.53 25.99
CA PRO A 64 1.82 16.00 27.12
C PRO A 64 0.51 16.78 27.40
N ARG A 65 0.41 18.04 26.97
CA ARG A 65 -0.78 18.89 27.16
C ARG A 65 -1.99 18.43 26.33
N THR A 66 -1.80 17.64 25.28
CA THR A 66 -2.86 17.09 24.43
C THR A 66 -3.46 15.79 24.98
N TRP A 67 -2.81 15.13 25.93
CA TRP A 67 -3.28 13.89 26.58
C TRP A 67 -4.32 14.17 27.67
N ARG A 68 -5.51 14.61 27.26
CA ARG A 68 -6.67 14.66 28.16
C ARG A 68 -7.12 13.24 28.52
N ARG A 69 -7.74 13.07 29.70
CA ARG A 69 -8.24 11.77 30.20
C ARG A 69 -9.07 11.00 29.16
N THR A 70 -9.93 11.69 28.42
CA THR A 70 -10.76 11.11 27.35
C THR A 70 -9.95 10.55 26.19
N VAL A 71 -8.89 11.25 25.76
CA VAL A 71 -8.00 10.80 24.68
C VAL A 71 -7.21 9.56 25.12
N PHE A 72 -6.68 9.57 26.34
CA PHE A 72 -5.97 8.43 26.91
C PHE A 72 -6.87 7.19 26.98
N GLU A 73 -8.13 7.35 27.43
CA GLU A 73 -9.08 6.24 27.53
C GLU A 73 -9.41 5.63 26.15
N GLN A 74 -9.60 6.46 25.12
CA GLN A 74 -9.83 5.97 23.76
C GLN A 74 -8.59 5.28 23.17
N PHE A 75 -7.39 5.84 23.40
CA PHE A 75 -6.14 5.21 22.99
C PHE A 75 -5.96 3.84 23.64
N MET A 76 -6.17 3.73 24.96
CA MET A 76 -6.12 2.44 25.67
C MET A 76 -7.18 1.46 25.14
N ARG A 77 -8.39 1.94 24.84
CA ARG A 77 -9.43 1.12 24.22
C ARG A 77 -8.99 0.60 22.85
N GLN A 78 -8.36 1.43 22.01
CA GLN A 78 -7.81 1.00 20.72
C GLN A 78 -6.66 0.00 20.89
N CYS A 79 -5.73 0.21 21.83
CA CYS A 79 -4.68 -0.75 22.14
C CYS A 79 -5.25 -2.10 22.60
N TYR A 80 -6.30 -2.09 23.41
CA TYR A 80 -6.98 -3.31 23.84
C TYR A 80 -7.67 -4.04 22.68
N HIS A 81 -8.39 -3.31 21.83
CA HIS A 81 -9.10 -3.91 20.70
C HIS A 81 -8.16 -4.40 19.60
N GLY A 82 -7.12 -3.63 19.27
CA GLY A 82 -6.14 -3.96 18.24
C GLY A 82 -5.11 -5.00 18.71
N GLY A 83 -4.57 -4.83 19.92
CA GLY A 83 -3.51 -5.68 20.46
C GLY A 83 -4.04 -6.90 21.20
N VAL A 84 -4.79 -6.69 22.30
CA VAL A 84 -5.15 -7.79 23.22
C VAL A 84 -6.08 -8.80 22.55
N ARG A 85 -7.04 -8.36 21.74
CA ARG A 85 -7.92 -9.29 20.99
C ARG A 85 -7.18 -10.09 19.91
N ALA A 86 -5.99 -9.66 19.49
CA ALA A 86 -5.17 -10.39 18.52
C ALA A 86 -4.38 -11.54 19.15
N VAL A 87 -4.14 -11.49 20.48
CA VAL A 87 -3.27 -12.43 21.20
C VAL A 87 -3.64 -13.89 20.96
N PRO A 88 -4.92 -14.34 21.06
CA PRO A 88 -5.25 -15.75 20.84
C PRO A 88 -4.86 -16.24 19.43
N MET A 89 -5.09 -15.39 18.43
CA MET A 89 -4.74 -15.69 17.04
C MET A 89 -3.22 -15.74 16.82
N ILE A 90 -2.49 -14.81 17.43
CA ILE A 90 -1.01 -14.79 17.40
C ILE A 90 -0.45 -16.07 18.03
N ILE A 91 -1.00 -16.52 19.15
CA ILE A 91 -0.56 -17.76 19.83
C ILE A 91 -0.78 -18.97 18.92
N ILE A 92 -1.98 -19.13 18.37
CA ILE A 92 -2.31 -20.28 17.51
C ILE A 92 -1.40 -20.30 16.28
N LEU A 93 -1.30 -19.18 15.56
CA LEU A 93 -0.46 -19.09 14.36
C LEU A 93 1.02 -19.22 14.67
N GLY A 94 1.49 -18.65 15.78
CA GLY A 94 2.89 -18.76 16.21
C GLY A 94 3.28 -20.20 16.55
N VAL A 95 2.41 -20.94 17.23
CA VAL A 95 2.64 -22.37 17.54
C VAL A 95 2.67 -23.20 16.25
N LEU A 96 1.68 -23.01 15.37
CA LEU A 96 1.60 -23.76 14.10
C LEU A 96 2.79 -23.46 13.18
N ALA A 97 3.12 -22.17 12.99
CA ALA A 97 4.26 -21.76 12.17
C ALA A 97 5.58 -22.24 12.77
N GLY A 98 5.76 -22.10 14.09
CA GLY A 98 6.95 -22.56 14.79
C GLY A 98 7.17 -24.06 14.67
N ALA A 99 6.13 -24.86 14.88
CA ALA A 99 6.20 -26.32 14.70
C ALA A 99 6.57 -26.70 13.26
N GLY A 100 5.97 -26.03 12.26
CA GLY A 100 6.30 -26.22 10.85
C GLY A 100 7.75 -25.86 10.53
N LEU A 101 8.24 -24.74 11.06
CA LEU A 101 9.62 -24.27 10.85
C LEU A 101 10.65 -25.22 11.47
N VAL A 102 10.40 -25.75 12.67
CA VAL A 102 11.26 -26.77 13.29
C VAL A 102 11.33 -28.02 12.42
N ALA A 103 10.18 -28.51 11.95
CA ALA A 103 10.12 -29.71 11.10
C ALA A 103 10.87 -29.52 9.78
N GLN A 104 10.70 -28.36 9.14
CA GLN A 104 11.40 -28.00 7.91
C GLN A 104 12.91 -27.86 8.12
N ALA A 105 13.33 -27.13 9.15
CA ALA A 105 14.75 -26.91 9.43
C ALA A 105 15.48 -28.21 9.77
N LEU A 106 14.90 -29.08 10.61
CA LEU A 106 15.50 -30.39 10.90
C LEU A 106 15.67 -31.23 9.64
N THR A 107 14.68 -31.23 8.75
CA THR A 107 14.76 -31.97 7.49
C THR A 107 15.85 -31.40 6.58
N LEU A 108 15.95 -30.07 6.46
CA LEU A 108 16.98 -29.38 5.69
C LEU A 108 18.39 -29.68 6.21
N PHE A 109 18.62 -29.61 7.52
CA PHE A 109 19.93 -29.86 8.10
C PHE A 109 20.34 -31.33 8.09
N ARG A 110 19.37 -32.26 8.17
CA ARG A 110 19.59 -33.69 7.93
C ARG A 110 20.10 -33.94 6.52
N LEU A 111 19.46 -33.34 5.51
CA LEU A 111 19.87 -33.45 4.11
C LEU A 111 21.26 -32.81 3.85
N ALA A 112 21.58 -31.74 4.58
CA ALA A 112 22.88 -31.09 4.51
C ALA A 112 24.01 -31.80 5.30
N GLY A 113 23.69 -32.87 6.05
CA GLY A 113 24.66 -33.59 6.88
C GLY A 113 25.17 -32.79 8.09
N GLN A 114 24.51 -31.70 8.49
CA GLN A 114 24.94 -30.79 9.56
C GLN A 114 23.90 -30.64 10.68
N GLU A 115 23.39 -31.76 11.19
CA GLU A 115 22.35 -31.78 12.23
C GLU A 115 22.71 -30.99 13.50
N GLY A 116 24.00 -30.94 13.88
CA GLY A 116 24.47 -30.23 15.05
C GLY A 116 24.33 -28.70 14.98
N LEU A 117 24.28 -28.12 13.77
CA LEU A 117 24.12 -26.67 13.60
C LEU A 117 22.65 -26.24 13.51
N ALA A 118 21.73 -27.20 13.33
CA ALA A 118 20.31 -26.92 13.15
C ALA A 118 19.75 -26.11 14.32
N GLY A 119 20.04 -26.53 15.56
CA GLY A 119 19.53 -25.86 16.76
C GLY A 119 20.04 -24.42 16.91
N GLN A 120 21.33 -24.18 16.64
CA GLN A 120 21.92 -22.85 16.74
C GLN A 120 21.43 -21.91 15.63
N PHE A 121 21.31 -22.42 14.40
CA PHE A 121 20.73 -21.67 13.28
C PHE A 121 19.26 -21.32 13.55
N LEU A 122 18.48 -22.26 14.07
CA LEU A 122 17.09 -22.06 14.48
C LEU A 122 16.98 -20.98 15.57
N ALA A 123 17.84 -21.03 16.58
CA ALA A 123 17.81 -20.05 17.66
C ALA A 123 18.17 -18.63 17.17
N LEU A 124 19.18 -18.51 16.29
CA LEU A 124 19.70 -17.21 15.88
C LEU A 124 18.88 -16.55 14.76
N VAL A 125 18.61 -17.26 13.67
CA VAL A 125 17.96 -16.69 12.49
C VAL A 125 16.45 -16.63 12.68
N LEU A 126 15.87 -17.66 13.27
CA LEU A 126 14.42 -17.84 13.31
C LEU A 126 13.76 -16.94 14.36
N PHE A 127 14.36 -16.81 15.54
CA PHE A 127 13.88 -15.83 16.53
C PHE A 127 14.13 -14.38 16.11
N ARG A 128 15.23 -14.10 15.42
CA ARG A 128 15.64 -12.72 15.13
C ARG A 128 15.07 -12.15 13.84
N GLU A 129 14.88 -12.98 12.82
CA GLU A 129 14.41 -12.53 11.51
C GLU A 129 12.95 -12.95 11.30
N ILE A 130 12.65 -14.23 11.45
CA ILE A 130 11.35 -14.78 11.05
C ILE A 130 10.23 -14.41 12.03
N THR A 131 10.50 -14.45 13.33
CA THR A 131 9.51 -14.12 14.36
C THR A 131 9.01 -12.67 14.26
N PRO A 132 9.87 -11.63 14.21
CA PRO A 132 9.39 -10.25 14.05
C PRO A 132 8.70 -10.00 12.70
N VAL A 133 9.16 -10.62 11.61
CA VAL A 133 8.50 -10.52 10.29
C VAL A 133 7.10 -11.13 10.33
N LEU A 134 6.95 -12.33 10.89
CA LEU A 134 5.65 -13.01 11.01
C LEU A 134 4.67 -12.24 11.89
N ILE A 135 5.13 -11.75 13.04
CA ILE A 135 4.29 -10.95 13.94
C ILE A 135 3.88 -9.64 13.25
N GLY A 136 4.81 -8.96 12.58
CA GLY A 136 4.53 -7.72 11.85
C GLY A 136 3.48 -7.92 10.77
N LEU A 137 3.61 -8.97 9.96
CA LEU A 137 2.64 -9.30 8.91
C LEU A 137 1.26 -9.65 9.49
N LEU A 138 1.22 -10.44 10.56
CA LEU A 138 -0.03 -10.80 11.24
C LEU A 138 -0.74 -9.57 11.81
N LEU A 139 0.02 -8.67 12.44
CA LEU A 139 -0.53 -7.42 12.97
C LEU A 139 -1.11 -6.56 11.86
N VAL A 140 -0.35 -6.35 10.78
CA VAL A 140 -0.81 -5.58 9.60
C VAL A 140 -2.07 -6.18 9.00
N GLY A 141 -2.13 -7.50 8.83
CA GLY A 141 -3.32 -8.17 8.28
C GLY A 141 -4.57 -8.00 9.15
N ARG A 142 -4.41 -8.00 10.48
CA ARG A 142 -5.54 -7.85 11.40
C ARG A 142 -6.00 -6.39 11.56
N THR A 143 -5.06 -5.46 11.66
CA THR A 143 -5.39 -4.04 11.88
C THR A 143 -5.67 -3.28 10.60
N GLY A 144 -5.12 -3.70 9.47
CA GLY A 144 -5.35 -3.06 8.16
C GLY A 144 -6.69 -3.40 7.53
N ALA A 145 -7.34 -4.48 7.97
CA ALA A 145 -8.65 -4.91 7.48
C ALA A 145 -9.83 -4.48 8.38
N ALA A 146 -9.55 -3.89 9.55
CA ALA A 146 -10.52 -3.43 10.53
C ALA A 146 -10.68 -1.91 10.46
#